data_AF-A0A520E193-F1
#
_entry.id   AF-A0A520E193-F1
#
_cell.length_a   1.000
_cell.length_b   1.000
_cell.length_c   1.000
_cell.angle_alpha   90.00
_cell.angle_beta   90.00
_cell.angle_gamma   90.00
#
_symmetry.space_group_name_H-M   'P 1'
#
loop_
_entity.id
_entity.type
_entity.pdbx_description
1 polymer ?
#
loop_
_entity_poly.entity_id
_entity_poly.type
_entity_poly.pdbx_seq_one_letter_code
_entity_poly.pdbx_strand_id
1 'polypeptide(L)' 'MIRRHLIAAAALATVAASGAAFAQSNEIRIAHIYSKTGPLEAYGKQTAVGLQMGLEYATGGTMMVNGKK' A
#
# COMPACT_ATOMS: atom_id res chain seq x y z
N MET A 1 -37.40 -25.55 11.31
CA MET A 1 -36.57 -25.65 10.09
C MET A 1 -35.94 -24.31 9.67
N ILE A 2 -36.67 -23.19 9.71
CA ILE A 2 -36.18 -21.84 9.31
C ILE A 2 -34.90 -21.37 10.04
N ARG A 3 -34.78 -21.59 11.35
CA ARG A 3 -33.60 -21.16 12.14
C ARG A 3 -32.28 -21.78 11.69
N ARG A 4 -32.31 -23.01 11.14
CA ARG A 4 -31.11 -23.72 10.68
C ARG A 4 -30.64 -23.20 9.32
N HIS A 5 -31.58 -22.71 8.50
CA HIS A 5 -31.28 -22.05 7.23
C HIS A 5 -30.71 -20.63 7.44
N LEU A 6 -31.17 -19.91 8.46
CA LEU A 6 -30.64 -18.59 8.80
C LEU A 6 -29.17 -18.63 9.25
N ILE A 7 -28.78 -19.64 10.04
CA ILE A 7 -27.38 -19.83 10.46
C ILE A 7 -26.49 -20.19 9.26
N ALA A 8 -26.98 -21.06 8.36
CA ALA A 8 -26.25 -21.43 7.15
C ALA A 8 -26.07 -20.24 6.19
N ALA A 9 -27.09 -19.39 6.03
CA ALA A 9 -27.01 -18.18 5.22
C ALA A 9 -26.03 -17.15 5.80
N ALA A 10 -26.02 -16.99 7.13
CA ALA A 10 -25.07 -16.09 7.81
C ALA A 10 -23.61 -16.58 7.67
N ALA A 11 -23.37 -17.89 7.76
CA ALA A 11 -22.04 -18.48 7.57
C ALA A 11 -21.55 -18.37 6.12
N LEU A 12 -22.45 -18.47 5.14
CA LEU A 12 -22.10 -18.29 3.73
C LEU A 12 -21.77 -16.82 3.41
N ALA A 13 -22.47 -15.88 4.05
CA ALA A 13 -22.22 -14.45 3.90
C ALA A 13 -20.87 -14.02 4.48
N THR A 14 -20.42 -14.60 5.60
CA THR A 14 -19.10 -14.28 6.19
C THR A 14 -17.95 -14.83 5.36
N VAL A 15 -18.11 -16.01 4.73
CA VAL A 15 -17.12 -16.55 3.78
C VAL A 15 -17.10 -15.73 2.50
N ALA A 16 -18.25 -15.33 1.95
CA ALA A 16 -18.31 -14.46 0.77
C ALA A 16 -17.67 -13.07 1.03
N ALA A 17 -17.78 -12.54 2.25
CA ALA A 17 -17.14 -11.29 2.65
C ALA A 17 -15.63 -11.40 2.92
N SER A 18 -15.10 -12.61 3.11
CA SER A 18 -13.65 -12.84 3.27
C SER A 18 -12.87 -12.81 1.94
N GLY A 19 -13.58 -12.77 0.82
CA GLY A 19 -13.03 -12.84 -0.54
C GLY A 19 -12.70 -11.48 -1.15
N ALA A 20 -11.89 -10.66 -0.50
CA ALA A 20 -11.07 -9.64 -1.18
C ALA A 20 -10.07 -9.01 -0.20
N ALA A 21 -8.90 -9.64 -0.04
CA ALA A 21 -7.75 -8.95 0.50
C ALA A 21 -7.27 -7.89 -0.52
N PHE A 22 -7.90 -6.71 -0.51
CA PHE A 22 -7.54 -5.57 -1.36
C PHE A 22 -6.11 -5.03 -1.11
N ALA A 23 -5.37 -5.62 -0.15
CA ALA A 23 -4.01 -5.25 0.20
C ALA A 23 -2.92 -6.01 -0.58
N GLN A 24 -3.27 -6.98 -1.44
CA GLN A 24 -2.31 -7.72 -2.25
C GLN A 24 -2.06 -7.05 -3.61
N SER A 25 -1.98 -5.72 -3.68
CA SER A 25 -1.28 -5.10 -4.81
C SER A 25 0.17 -5.57 -4.75
N ASN A 26 0.74 -6.02 -5.86
CA ASN A 26 2.15 -6.41 -5.91
C ASN A 26 3.07 -5.18 -5.92
N GLU A 27 2.66 -4.15 -5.17
CA GLU A 27 3.20 -2.82 -5.15
C GLU A 27 3.60 -2.41 -3.73
N ILE A 28 4.72 -1.69 -3.60
CA ILE A 28 5.18 -1.15 -2.31
C ILE A 28 4.80 0.33 -2.25
N ARG A 29 3.84 0.66 -1.39
CA ARG A 29 3.36 2.05 -1.21
C ARG A 29 4.12 2.72 -0.07
N ILE A 30 4.88 3.76 -0.40
CA ILE A 30 5.66 4.55 0.56
C ILE A 30 5.03 5.93 0.69
N ALA A 31 4.53 6.27 1.88
CA ALA A 31 4.04 7.61 2.17
C ALA A 31 5.21 8.50 2.62
N HIS A 32 5.59 9.48 1.79
CA HIS A 32 6.61 10.47 2.13
C HIS A 32 5.95 11.78 2.57
N ILE A 33 6.08 12.11 3.86
CA ILE A 33 5.62 13.39 4.42
C ILE A 33 6.79 14.36 4.48
N TYR A 34 6.73 15.44 3.71
CA TYR A 34 7.76 16.48 3.70
C TYR A 34 7.13 17.87 3.51
N SER A 35 7.89 18.91 3.85
CA SER A 35 7.50 20.31 3.62
C SER A 35 7.52 20.64 2.13
N LYS A 36 6.44 20.30 1.42
CA LYS A 36 6.29 20.59 -0.01
C LYS A 36 6.15 22.08 -0.30
N THR A 37 5.64 22.85 0.66
CA THR A 37 5.47 24.31 0.60
C THR A 37 5.79 24.92 1.96
N GLY A 38 6.05 26.24 1.98
CA GLY A 38 6.33 26.99 3.20
C GLY A 38 7.82 27.26 3.44
N PRO A 39 8.22 27.76 4.63
CA PRO A 39 9.58 28.26 4.88
C PRO A 39 10.70 27.25 4.69
N LEU A 40 10.38 25.95 4.79
CA LEU A 40 11.33 24.84 4.68
C LEU A 40 11.19 24.08 3.34
N GLU A 41 10.53 24.65 2.34
CA GLU A 41 10.32 24.03 1.03
C GLU A 41 11.63 23.59 0.36
N ALA A 42 12.69 24.40 0.46
CA ALA A 42 14.00 24.07 -0.10
C ALA A 42 14.56 22.75 0.47
N TYR A 43 14.42 22.56 1.78
CA TYR A 43 14.84 21.34 2.47
C TYR A 43 13.90 20.17 2.15
N GLY A 44 12.58 20.42 2.06
CA GLY A 44 11.61 19.42 1.64
C GLY A 44 11.89 18.87 0.24
N LYS A 45 12.25 19.75 -0.71
CA LYS A 45 12.67 19.35 -2.06
C LYS A 45 13.93 18.49 -2.05
N GLN A 46 14.94 18.86 -1.27
CA GLN A 46 16.16 18.08 -1.13
C GLN A 46 15.89 16.67 -0.59
N THR A 47 15.03 16.55 0.43
CA THR A 47 14.66 15.26 1.01
C THR A 47 13.86 14.39 0.04
N ALA A 48 12.93 14.97 -0.71
CA ALA A 48 12.16 14.25 -1.72
C ALA A 48 13.05 13.70 -2.85
N VAL A 49 13.97 14.54 -3.36
CA VAL A 49 14.95 14.13 -4.38
C VAL A 49 15.91 13.07 -3.82
N GLY A 50 16.41 13.27 -2.60
CA GLY A 50 17.29 12.31 -1.92
C GLY A 50 16.65 10.94 -1.75
N LEU A 51 15.37 10.86 -1.35
CA LEU A 51 14.68 9.59 -1.25
C LEU A 51 14.58 8.91 -2.62
N GLN A 52 14.21 9.66 -3.67
CA GLN A 52 14.06 9.09 -4.99
C GLN A 52 15.40 8.54 -5.53
N MET A 53 16.49 9.31 -5.41
CA MET A 53 17.83 8.85 -5.78
C MET A 53 18.27 7.62 -4.97
N GLY A 54 17.93 7.57 -3.67
CA GLY A 54 18.24 6.43 -2.82
C GLY A 54 17.49 5.16 -3.24
N LEU A 55 16.21 5.27 -3.61
CA LEU A 55 15.41 4.15 -4.10
C LEU A 55 15.91 3.68 -5.48
N GLU A 56 16.25 4.60 -6.37
CA GLU A 56 16.85 4.28 -7.67
C GLU A 56 18.18 3.55 -7.47
N TYR A 57 19.07 4.04 -6.60
CA TYR A 57 20.33 3.38 -6.30
C TYR A 57 20.15 1.99 -5.69
N ALA A 58 19.28 1.86 -4.68
CA ALA A 58 19.05 0.60 -3.97
C ALA A 58 18.39 -0.48 -4.85
N THR A 59 17.63 -0.07 -5.87
CA THR A 59 16.92 -0.98 -6.79
C THR A 59 17.62 -1.13 -8.14
N GLY A 60 18.79 -0.52 -8.33
CA GLY A 60 19.50 -0.51 -9.62
C GLY A 60 18.70 0.14 -10.75
N GLY A 61 17.85 1.11 -10.43
CA GLY A 61 16.97 1.82 -11.36
C GLY A 61 15.66 1.11 -11.69
N THR A 62 15.43 -0.10 -11.16
CA THR A 62 14.22 -0.90 -11.48
C THR A 62 12.98 -0.49 -10.69
N MET A 63 13.17 0.19 -9.55
CA MET A 63 12.14 0.44 -8.55
C MET A 63 11.43 -0.84 -8.07
N MET A 64 12.08 -2.00 -8.19
CA MET A 64 11.54 -3.28 -7.73
C MET A 64 12.32 -3.80 -6.53
N VAL A 65 11.59 -4.22 -5.48
CA VAL A 65 12.14 -4.92 -4.33
C VAL A 65 11.37 -6.21 -4.15
N ASN A 66 12.08 -7.35 -4.17
CA ASN A 66 11.50 -8.68 -3.96
C ASN A 66 10.31 -8.99 -4.92
N GLY A 67 10.41 -8.54 -6.18
CA GLY A 67 9.37 -8.74 -7.20
C GLY A 67 8.13 -7.84 -7.05
N LYS A 68 8.20 -6.79 -6.20
CA LYS A 68 7.15 -5.80 -5.97
C LYS A 68 7.63 -4.41 -6.40
N LYS A 69 6.78 -3.62 -7.06
CA LYS A 69 7.14 -2.29 -7.61
C LYS A 69 6.51 -1.13 -6.86
#